data_AF-A0A962VI60-F1
#
_entry.id   AF-A0A962VI60-F1
#
_cell.length_a   1.000
_cell.length_b   1.000
_cell.length_c   1.000
_cell.angle_alpha   90.00
_cell.angle_beta   90.00
_cell.angle_gamma   90.00
#
_symmetry.space_group_name_H-M   'P 1'
#
loop_
_entity.id
_entity.type
_entity.pdbx_description
1 polymer ?
#
loop_
_entity_poly.entity_id
_entity_poly.type
_entity_poly.pdbx_seq_one_letter_code
_entity_poly.pdbx_strand_id
1 'polypeptide(L)' 'MEHEYQIIDEGFRSLILNPATVHIEKLWSDGRWTEGPAYFPAHRALIWSDIPNNRMLRWTETGLTETFR' A
#
# COMPACT_ATOMS: atom_id res chain seq x y z
N MET A 1 -6.13 -3.53 23.15
CA MET A 1 -5.79 -2.73 21.97
C MET A 1 -6.36 -3.48 20.78
N GLU A 2 -7.26 -2.85 20.04
CA GLU A 2 -7.87 -3.46 18.87
C GLU A 2 -6.82 -3.53 17.76
N HIS A 3 -6.59 -4.71 17.20
CA HIS A 3 -5.64 -4.89 16.10
C HIS A 3 -6.34 -4.55 14.79
N GLU A 4 -5.67 -3.84 13.88
CA GLU A 4 -6.20 -3.46 12.57
C GLU A 4 -6.51 -4.66 11.64
N TYR A 5 -6.16 -5.87 12.08
CA TYR A 5 -6.33 -7.12 11.35
C TYR A 5 -6.61 -8.29 12.28
N GLN A 6 -7.22 -9.34 11.71
CA GLN A 6 -7.44 -10.63 12.36
C GLN A 6 -6.49 -11.68 11.77
N ILE A 7 -5.89 -12.50 12.63
CA ILE A 7 -5.11 -13.67 12.21
C ILE A 7 -6.02 -14.90 12.28
N ILE A 8 -6.30 -15.51 11.13
CA ILE A 8 -7.15 -16.72 11.03
C ILE A 8 -6.31 -17.99 11.18
N ASP A 9 -5.15 -18.04 10.51
CA ASP A 9 -4.21 -19.16 10.55
C ASP A 9 -3.05 -18.84 11.52
N GLU A 10 -2.81 -19.72 12.48
CA GLU A 10 -1.76 -19.53 13.48
C GLU A 10 -0.35 -19.49 12.86
N GLY A 11 -0.10 -20.25 11.79
CA GLY A 11 1.19 -20.25 11.08
C GLY A 11 1.53 -18.89 10.48
N PHE A 12 0.52 -18.09 10.14
CA PHE A 12 0.70 -16.74 9.60
C PHE A 12 1.30 -15.76 10.63
N ARG A 13 1.20 -16.05 11.94
CA ARG A 13 1.81 -15.21 13.00
C ARG A 13 3.30 -14.99 12.79
N SER A 14 4.00 -15.99 12.27
CA SER A 14 5.45 -15.94 12.03
C SER A 14 5.85 -14.98 10.90
N LEU A 15 4.91 -14.59 10.03
CA LEU A 15 5.14 -13.72 8.88
C LEU A 15 4.84 -12.24 9.17
N ILE A 16 4.31 -11.93 10.37
CA ILE A 16 3.94 -10.58 10.77
C ILE A 16 5.04 -10.02 11.67
N LEU A 17 5.50 -8.80 11.36
CA LEU A 17 6.46 -8.07 12.19
C LEU A 17 5.85 -7.70 13.54
N ASN A 18 6.69 -7.36 14.53
CA ASN A 18 6.22 -7.03 15.87
C ASN A 18 5.17 -5.89 15.82
N PRO A 19 3.90 -6.16 16.19
CA PRO A 19 2.83 -5.18 16.10
C PRO A 19 2.95 -4.05 17.12
N ALA A 20 3.87 -4.15 18.10
CA ALA A 20 4.21 -3.05 18.99
C ALA A 20 5.13 -2.01 18.34
N THR A 21 5.70 -2.31 17.17
CA THR A 21 6.66 -1.44 16.46
C THR A 21 6.30 -1.18 15.00
N VAL A 22 5.44 -1.99 14.41
CA VAL A 22 5.03 -1.90 12.99
C VAL A 22 3.51 -1.83 12.93
N HIS A 23 3.00 -0.88 12.17
CA HIS A 23 1.57 -0.58 12.04
C HIS A 23 1.16 -0.52 10.58
N ILE A 24 -0.13 -0.71 10.27
CA ILE A 24 -0.61 -0.52 8.91
C ILE A 24 -0.74 0.98 8.67
N GLU A 25 -0.09 1.47 7.62
CA GLU A 25 -0.14 2.88 7.25
C GLU A 25 -0.95 3.09 5.98
N LYS A 26 -1.87 4.05 6.03
CA LYS A 26 -2.58 4.51 4.83
C LYS A 26 -1.72 5.54 4.10
N LEU A 27 -1.03 5.10 3.05
CA LEU A 27 -0.13 5.97 2.27
C LEU A 27 -0.85 7.04 1.45
N TRP A 28 -2.07 6.75 0.97
CA TRP A 28 -2.83 7.64 0.11
C TRP A 28 -4.34 7.33 0.15
N SER A 29 -5.16 8.32 -0.21
CA SER A 29 -6.63 8.27 -0.31
C SER A 29 -7.05 9.02 -1.57
N ASP A 30 -8.35 9.06 -1.90
CA ASP A 30 -8.94 9.84 -3.01
C ASP A 30 -8.98 9.10 -4.36
N GLY A 31 -8.67 7.80 -4.34
CA GLY A 31 -8.94 6.90 -5.44
C GLY A 31 -10.38 6.44 -5.44
N ARG A 32 -10.95 6.20 -6.62
CA ARG A 32 -12.28 5.59 -6.72
C ARG A 32 -12.19 4.06 -6.67
N TRP A 33 -11.17 3.50 -7.32
CA TRP A 33 -10.88 2.07 -7.26
C TRP A 33 -9.40 1.85 -7.58
N THR A 34 -8.62 1.58 -6.54
CA THR A 34 -7.16 1.39 -6.64
C THR A 34 -6.81 -0.08 -6.84
N GLU A 35 -6.07 -0.41 -7.90
CA GLU A 35 -5.72 -1.78 -8.24
C GLU A 35 -4.36 -1.88 -8.95
N GLY A 36 -3.86 -3.11 -9.11
CA GLY A 36 -2.62 -3.40 -9.83
C GLY A 36 -1.37 -2.76 -9.22
N PRO A 37 -1.14 -2.82 -7.89
CA PRO A 37 0.08 -2.27 -7.29
C PRO A 37 1.31 -3.04 -7.78
N ALA A 38 2.31 -2.31 -8.26
CA ALA A 38 3.61 -2.85 -8.64
C ALA A 38 4.71 -1.89 -8.20
N TYR A 39 5.68 -2.40 -7.43
CA TYR A 39 6.85 -1.63 -7.03
C TYR A 39 7.95 -1.74 -8.11
N PHE A 40 8.46 -0.60 -8.55
CA PHE A 40 9.50 -0.50 -9.57
C PHE A 40 10.79 0.04 -8.94
N PRO A 41 11.79 -0.82 -8.64
CA PRO A 41 13.02 -0.39 -7.97
C PRO A 41 13.80 0.69 -8.73
N ALA A 42 13.81 0.62 -10.06
CA ALA A 42 14.46 1.61 -10.92
C ALA A 42 13.86 3.03 -10.76
N HIS A 43 12.59 3.11 -10.33
CA HIS A 43 11.90 4.37 -10.06
C HIS A 43 11.72 4.68 -8.57
N ARG A 44 12.12 3.76 -7.68
CA ARG A 44 11.89 3.85 -6.21
C ARG A 44 10.44 4.24 -5.89
N ALA A 45 9.51 3.59 -6.58
CA ALA A 45 8.10 3.97 -6.55
C ALA A 45 7.17 2.76 -6.63
N LEU A 46 6.09 2.83 -5.86
CA LEU A 46 4.91 1.98 -6.02
C LEU A 46 3.99 2.63 -7.05
N ILE A 47 3.61 1.89 -8.09
CA ILE A 47 2.69 2.35 -9.13
C ILE A 47 1.40 1.54 -9.05
N TRP A 48 0.25 2.18 -9.23
CA TRP A 48 -1.05 1.52 -9.29
C TRP A 48 -2.02 2.26 -10.22
N SER A 49 -3.12 1.61 -10.57
CA SER A 49 -4.20 2.19 -11.37
C SER A 49 -5.35 2.67 -10.50
N ASP A 50 -5.92 3.82 -10.84
CA ASP A 50 -7.22 4.28 -10.35
C ASP A 50 -8.22 4.19 -11.50
N ILE A 51 -8.76 2.97 -11.73
CA ILE A 51 -9.35 2.55 -13.00
C ILE A 51 -10.50 3.47 -13.45
N PRO A 52 -11.49 3.82 -12.60
CA PRO A 52 -12.61 4.66 -13.01
C PRO A 52 -12.20 6.10 -13.34
N ASN A 53 -11.06 6.56 -12.83
CA ASN A 53 -10.53 7.91 -13.08
C ASN A 53 -9.52 7.94 -14.24
N ASN A 54 -9.32 6.80 -14.94
CA ASN A 54 -8.44 6.67 -16.11
C ASN A 54 -7.04 7.30 -15.90
N ARG A 55 -6.46 7.06 -14.74
CA ARG A 55 -5.12 7.54 -14.38
C ARG A 55 -4.31 6.43 -13.71
N MET A 56 -3.00 6.51 -13.88
CA MET A 56 -2.05 5.77 -13.06
C MET A 56 -1.42 6.73 -12.04
N LEU A 57 -1.21 6.25 -10.83
CA LEU A 57 -0.58 7.00 -9.75
C LEU A 57 0.75 6.35 -9.40
N ARG A 58 1.68 7.15 -8.89
CA ARG A 58 2.90 6.66 -8.24
C ARG A 58 3.03 7.25 -6.84
N TRP A 59 3.45 6.42 -5.89
CA TRP A 59 3.92 6.82 -4.57
C TRP A 59 5.43 6.60 -4.52
N THR A 60 6.18 7.64 -4.19
CA THR A 60 7.64 7.58 -4.06
C THR A 60 8.03 7.28 -2.61
N GLU A 61 9.23 6.75 -2.41
CA GLU A 61 9.77 6.53 -1.05
C GLU A 61 9.93 7.80 -0.20
N THR A 62 9.75 9.00 -0.78
CA THR A 62 9.70 10.26 -0.04
C THR A 62 8.31 10.59 0.50
N GLY A 63 7.31 9.73 0.28
CA GLY A 63 5.92 9.93 0.69
C GLY A 63 5.07 10.75 -0.28
N LEU A 64 5.59 11.11 -1.46
CA LEU A 64 4.83 11.89 -2.44
C LEU A 64 3.98 10.96 -3.30
N THR A 65 2.71 11.30 -3.47
CA THR A 65 1.84 10.67 -4.47
C THR A 65 1.53 11.65 -5.60
N GLU A 66 1.66 11.20 -6.84
CA GLU A 66 1.39 12.02 -8.02
C GLU A 66 0.88 11.17 -9.20
N THR A 67 0.27 11.82 -10.20
CA THR A 67 -0.12 11.18 -11.45
C THR A 67 1.12 10.74 -12.23
N PHE A 68 1.15 9.45 -12.57
CA PHE A 68 2.16 8.84 -13.40
C PHE A 68 1.80 8.88 -14.90
N ARG A 69 0.51 8.66 -15.22
CA ARG A 69 -0.04 8.73 -16.57
C ARG A 69 -1.53 9.10 -16.52
#